data_AF-A0A930HWW4-F1
#
_entry.id   AF-A0A930HWW4-F1
#
_cell.length_a   1.000
_cell.length_b   1.000
_cell.length_c   1.000
_cell.angle_alpha   90.00
_cell.angle_beta   90.00
_cell.angle_gamma   90.00
#
_symmetry.space_group_name_H-M   'P 1'
#
loop_
_entity.id
_entity.type
_entity.pdbx_description
1 polymer ?
#
loop_
_entity_poly.entity_id
_entity_poly.type
_entity_poly.pdbx_seq_one_letter_code
_entity_poly.pdbx_strand_id
1 'polypeptide(L)'
;MKVLIEDYHYSPTDLPELKGITPIELNDGQVKLPYVGYYYDSGAEEAIFILPKVFIIDKLALGKYKPELLLHINAENKQLAQEEHAF
;
A
#
# COMPACT_ATOMS: atom_id res chain seq x y z
N MET A 1 -3.96 -8.09 -5.59
CA MET A 1 -2.86 -7.83 -4.64
C MET A 1 -2.81 -6.34 -4.33
N LYS A 2 -2.25 -5.97 -3.19
CA LYS A 2 -2.10 -4.57 -2.78
C LYS A 2 -0.70 -4.32 -2.26
N VAL A 3 -0.18 -3.13 -2.56
CA VAL A 3 1.12 -2.69 -2.06
C VAL A 3 0.90 -1.40 -1.26
N LEU A 4 1.35 -1.44 -0.01
CA LEU A 4 1.36 -0.35 0.96
C LEU A 4 2.81 0.09 1.21
N ILE A 5 3.00 1.31 1.69
CA ILE A 5 4.32 1.81 2.09
C ILE A 5 4.33 2.09 3.60
N GLU A 6 5.31 1.51 4.29
CA GLU A 6 5.62 1.80 5.69
C GLU A 6 5.75 3.31 5.91
N ASP A 7 5.24 3.81 7.03
CA ASP A 7 5.37 5.22 7.46
C ASP A 7 4.76 6.25 6.48
N TYR A 8 4.12 5.83 5.38
CA TYR A 8 3.33 6.71 4.52
C TYR A 8 2.00 7.05 5.19
N HIS A 9 1.58 8.30 5.04
CA HIS A 9 0.37 8.82 5.68
C HIS A 9 -0.80 8.61 4.71
N TYR A 10 -1.61 7.60 4.99
CA TYR A 10 -2.82 7.29 4.24
C TYR A 10 -4.03 7.97 4.89
N SER A 11 -5.04 8.31 4.08
CA SER A 11 -6.37 8.52 4.62
C SER A 11 -6.91 7.18 5.13
N PRO A 12 -7.56 7.10 6.30
CA PRO A 12 -8.22 5.89 6.76
C PRO A 12 -9.23 5.33 5.76
N THR A 13 -9.82 6.18 4.91
CA THR A 13 -10.79 5.80 3.88
C THR A 13 -10.18 5.10 2.68
N ASP A 14 -8.88 5.27 2.43
CA ASP A 14 -8.20 4.68 1.29
C ASP A 14 -7.73 3.25 1.62
N LEU A 15 -7.45 2.98 2.90
CA LEU A 15 -7.00 1.67 3.33
C LEU A 15 -8.14 0.65 3.32
N PRO A 16 -7.90 -0.59 2.85
CA PRO A 16 -8.82 -1.68 3.10
C PRO A 16 -8.83 -2.05 4.59
N GLU A 17 -9.79 -2.89 4.99
CA GLU A 17 -9.67 -3.58 6.27
C GLU A 17 -8.38 -4.42 6.28
N LEU A 18 -7.50 -4.20 7.26
CA LEU A 18 -6.22 -4.88 7.39
C LEU A 18 -6.25 -5.81 8.62
N LYS A 19 -6.82 -7.00 8.49
CA LYS A 19 -7.02 -7.88 9.65
C LYS A 19 -5.69 -8.34 10.24
N GLY A 20 -5.54 -8.15 11.55
CA GLY A 20 -4.31 -8.51 12.28
C GLY A 20 -3.17 -7.49 12.15
N ILE A 21 -3.39 -6.39 11.43
CA ILE A 21 -2.46 -5.26 11.34
C ILE A 21 -3.08 -4.07 12.06
N THR A 22 -2.31 -3.38 12.90
CA THR A 22 -2.78 -2.20 13.63
C THR A 22 -2.06 -0.95 13.14
N PRO A 23 -2.70 -0.12 12.30
CA PRO A 23 -2.14 1.17 11.90
C PRO A 23 -1.96 2.10 13.11
N ILE A 24 -1.04 3.05 12.99
CA ILE A 24 -0.86 4.15 13.94
C ILE A 24 -1.63 5.36 13.42
N GLU A 25 -2.59 5.85 14.19
CA GLU A 25 -3.27 7.11 13.94
C GLU A 25 -2.36 8.30 14.28
N LEU A 26 -2.37 9.31 13.41
CA LEU A 26 -1.61 10.54 13.53
C LEU A 26 -2.50 11.69 14.02
N ASN A 27 -1.87 12.75 14.51
CA ASN A 27 -2.58 13.91 15.08
C ASN A 27 -3.52 14.64 14.10
N ASP A 28 -3.31 14.45 12.80
CA ASP A 28 -4.11 15.05 11.72
C ASP A 28 -5.20 14.10 11.17
N GLY A 29 -5.42 12.95 11.81
CA GLY A 29 -6.40 11.94 11.42
C GLY A 29 -5.96 11.03 10.27
N GLN A 30 -4.75 11.20 9.75
CA GLN A 30 -4.14 10.23 8.84
C GLN A 30 -3.64 9.01 9.62
N VAL A 31 -3.40 7.91 8.91
CA VAL A 31 -2.87 6.68 9.49
C VAL A 31 -1.60 6.25 8.77
N LYS A 32 -0.71 5.60 9.51
CA LYS A 32 0.51 5.02 8.95
C LYS A 32 0.76 3.61 9.46
N LEU A 33 1.54 2.84 8.70
CA LEU A 33 1.86 1.46 9.04
C LEU A 33 3.29 1.37 9.58
N PRO A 34 3.50 0.82 10.80
CA PRO A 34 4.83 0.59 11.38
C PRO A 34 5.41 -0.79 11.01
N TYR A 35 5.00 -1.36 9.87
CA TYR A 35 5.33 -2.72 9.49
C TYR A 35 5.98 -2.76 8.12
N VAL A 36 6.83 -3.76 7.89
CA VAL A 36 7.35 -4.14 6.58
C VAL A 36 7.23 -5.64 6.42
N GLY A 37 6.93 -6.10 5.21
CA GLY A 37 6.86 -7.51 4.88
C GLY A 37 5.66 -7.87 4.02
N TYR A 38 5.29 -9.13 4.09
CA TYR A 38 4.18 -9.73 3.36
C TYR A 38 3.22 -10.36 4.35
N TYR A 39 1.93 -10.17 4.13
CA TYR A 39 0.93 -11.00 4.77
C TYR A 39 -0.27 -11.21 3.84
N TYR A 40 -0.95 -12.33 4.05
CA TYR A 40 -2.16 -12.66 3.32
C TYR A 40 -3.37 -12.37 4.21
N ASP A 41 -4.24 -11.46 3.77
CA ASP A 41 -5.51 -11.23 4.46
C ASP A 41 -6.51 -12.29 4.00
N SER A 42 -6.73 -13.29 4.84
CA SER A 42 -7.67 -14.38 4.55
C SER A 42 -9.12 -13.91 4.47
N GLY A 43 -9.47 -12.75 5.04
CA GLY A 43 -10.81 -12.20 4.98
C GLY A 43 -11.13 -11.50 3.66
N ALA A 44 -10.13 -10.85 3.06
CA ALA A 44 -10.23 -10.23 1.74
C ALA A 44 -9.74 -11.13 0.60
N GLU A 45 -9.23 -12.32 0.93
CA GLU A 45 -8.53 -13.24 0.02
C GLU A 45 -7.39 -12.55 -0.76
N GLU A 46 -6.74 -11.58 -0.13
CA GLU A 46 -5.87 -10.62 -0.80
C GLU A 46 -4.43 -10.67 -0.27
N ALA A 47 -3.48 -10.67 -1.21
CA ALA A 47 -2.06 -10.56 -0.88
C ALA A 47 -1.69 -9.09 -0.65
N ILE A 48 -1.11 -8.80 0.51
CA ILE A 48 -0.74 -7.44 0.91
C ILE A 48 0.77 -7.39 1.19
N PHE A 49 1.45 -6.55 0.42
CA PHE A 49 2.85 -6.22 0.63
C PHE A 49 2.94 -4.85 1.29
N ILE A 50 3.72 -4.74 2.36
CA ILE A 50 4.05 -3.46 2.99
C ILE A 50 5.54 -3.23 2.76
N LEU A 51 5.86 -2.33 1.84
CA LEU A 51 7.24 -2.03 1.48
C LEU A 51 7.84 -0.99 2.44
N PRO A 52 9.13 -1.11 2.77
CA PRO A 52 9.86 -0.09 3.52
C PRO A 52 9.75 1.31 2.92
N LYS A 53 9.74 2.35 3.76
CA LYS A 53 9.64 3.75 3.30
C LYS A 53 10.75 4.20 2.37
N VAL A 54 11.89 3.51 2.35
CA VAL A 54 13.02 3.82 1.46
C VAL A 54 12.69 3.68 -0.03
N PHE A 55 11.56 3.03 -0.36
CA PHE A 55 11.03 2.97 -1.72
C PHE A 55 10.25 4.24 -2.12
N ILE A 56 10.12 5.24 -1.24
CA ILE A 56 9.61 6.56 -1.60
C ILE A 56 10.75 7.42 -2.15
N ILE A 57 10.60 7.89 -3.39
CA ILE A 57 11.51 8.82 -4.07
C ILE A 57 10.66 10.01 -4.50
N ASP A 58 11.03 11.22 -4.08
CA ASP A 58 10.29 12.47 -4.38
C ASP A 58 8.77 12.36 -4.10
N LYS A 59 8.41 11.70 -2.98
CA LYS A 59 7.02 11.43 -2.53
C LYS A 59 6.25 10.38 -3.36
N LEU A 60 6.91 9.71 -4.31
CA LEU A 60 6.33 8.64 -5.11
C LEU A 60 6.91 7.29 -4.69
N ALA A 61 6.03 6.29 -4.55
CA ALA A 61 6.45 4.90 -4.44
C ALA A 61 7.16 4.46 -5.73
N LEU A 62 8.33 3.85 -5.56
CA LEU A 62 9.22 3.42 -6.64
C LEU A 62 9.61 4.56 -7.60
N GLY A 63 9.51 5.82 -7.15
CA GLY A 63 9.74 7.01 -7.97
C GLY A 63 8.73 7.24 -9.10
N LYS A 64 7.64 6.47 -9.15
CA LYS A 64 6.69 6.49 -10.28
C LYS A 64 5.23 6.62 -9.87
N TYR A 65 4.83 6.02 -8.75
CA TYR A 65 3.42 5.92 -8.37
C TYR A 65 3.10 6.73 -7.13
N LYS A 66 1.90 7.32 -7.10
CA LYS A 66 1.32 7.72 -5.81
C LYS A 66 1.03 6.45 -5.00
N PRO A 67 1.39 6.38 -3.71
CA PRO A 67 1.19 5.17 -2.91
C PRO A 67 -0.25 4.64 -2.88
N GLU A 68 -1.26 5.51 -3.00
CA GLU A 68 -2.68 5.13 -3.03
C GLU A 68 -3.05 4.35 -4.30
N LEU A 69 -2.36 4.58 -5.42
CA LEU A 69 -2.63 3.87 -6.68
C LEU A 69 -2.24 2.39 -6.59
N LEU A 70 -1.30 2.07 -5.70
CA LEU A 70 -0.82 0.71 -5.46
C LEU A 70 -1.77 -0.13 -4.58
N LEU A 71 -2.85 0.47 -4.08
CA LEU A 71 -3.92 -0.23 -3.36
C LEU A 71 -4.86 -1.00 -4.29
N HIS A 72 -4.80 -0.74 -5.60
CA HIS A 72 -5.72 -1.28 -6.60
C HIS A 72 -4.98 -1.92 -7.79
N ILE A 73 -3.99 -2.78 -7.54
CA ILE A 73 -3.22 -3.44 -8.62
C ILE A 73 -4.11 -4.50 -9.29
N ASN A 74 -4.79 -4.13 -10.38
CA ASN A 74 -5.58 -5.02 -11.22
C ASN A 74 -5.31 -4.74 -12.72
N ALA A 75 -5.73 -5.65 -13.59
CA ALA A 75 -5.52 -5.56 -15.04
C ALA A 75 -6.19 -4.34 -15.69
N GLU A 76 -7.14 -3.70 -15.01
CA GLU A 76 -7.81 -2.48 -15.47
C GLU A 76 -7.05 -1.21 -15.08
N ASN A 77 -6.07 -1.33 -14.19
CA ASN A 77 -5.29 -0.21 -13.70
C ASN A 77 -4.21 0.16 -14.72
N LYS A 78 -4.64 0.82 -15.82
CA LYS A 78 -3.83 1.24 -16.99
C LYS A 78 -2.57 2.05 -16.68
N GLN A 79 -2.39 2.47 -15.43
CA GLN A 79 -1.22 3.22 -14.97
C GLN A 79 -0.04 2.31 -14.63
N LEU A 80 -0.28 1.02 -14.39
CA LEU A 80 0.74 0.00 -14.31
C LEU A 80 0.95 -0.56 -15.71
N ALA A 81 2.18 -0.57 -16.21
CA ALA A 81 2.47 -1.21 -17.49
C ALA A 81 2.17 -2.71 -17.38
N GLN A 82 1.79 -3.34 -18.48
CA GLN A 82 1.40 -4.75 -18.48
C GLN A 82 2.52 -5.67 -17.93
N GLU A 83 3.77 -5.26 -18.11
CA GLU A 83 4.98 -5.92 -17.60
C GLU A 83 5.12 -5.82 -16.06
N GLU A 84 4.51 -4.82 -15.44
CA GLU A 84 4.59 -4.53 -13.99
C GLU A 84 3.52 -5.27 -13.17
N HIS A 85 2.57 -5.96 -13.83
CA HIS A 85 1.62 -6.85 -13.17
C HIS A 85 2.19 -8.23 -12.81
N ALA A 86 3.43 -8.53 -13.19
CA ALA A 86 4.06 -9.84 -13.06
C ALA A 86 4.97 -10.00 -11.82
N PHE A 87 4.97 -9.04 -10.91
CA PHE A 87 5.74 -9.10 -9.66
C PHE A 87 4.92 -9.66 -8.49
#